data_AF-A0A8H7XIF4-F1
#
_entry.id   AF-A0A8H7XIF4-F1
#
_cell.length_a   1.000
_cell.length_b   1.000
_cell.length_c   1.000
_cell.angle_alpha   90.00
_cell.angle_beta   90.00
_cell.angle_gamma   90.00
#
_symmetry.space_group_name_H-M   'P 1'
#
loop_
_entity.id
_entity.type
_entity.pdbx_description
1 polymer ?
#
loop_
_entity_poly.entity_id
_entity_poly.type
_entity_poly.pdbx_seq_one_letter_code
_entity_poly.pdbx_strand_id
1 'polypeptide(L)'
;MGVSITPATTGVKIVDGILFVLFMIVGVLGVTMAFTHCRYWLQSRGNAGRFQGREPLTLPYSIPWLGGFARMIDPHGMYAYARKMSLQNRPVRLRVGPVGIYILFGDKNIKMIFRNSKKLSKDASSQMLFRNSGMGAHDMAILAEDTSGTGAVPLTDIPEEKRI
;
A
#
# COMPACT_ATOMS: atom_id res chain seq x y z
N MET A 1 -42.70 10.43 -9.03
CA MET A 1 -42.83 8.98 -9.27
C MET A 1 -41.98 8.25 -8.25
N GLY A 2 -42.59 7.70 -7.20
CA GLY A 2 -41.88 6.92 -6.19
C GLY A 2 -41.77 5.47 -6.68
N VAL A 3 -40.57 5.01 -6.98
CA VAL A 3 -40.33 3.59 -7.26
C VAL A 3 -40.41 2.86 -5.93
N SER A 4 -41.54 2.22 -5.65
CA SER A 4 -41.68 1.29 -4.54
C SER A 4 -40.92 0.01 -4.88
N ILE A 5 -39.69 -0.10 -4.40
CA ILE A 5 -38.88 -1.32 -4.52
C ILE A 5 -39.38 -2.27 -3.44
N THR A 6 -40.47 -2.99 -3.71
CA THR A 6 -40.85 -4.15 -2.88
C THR A 6 -39.86 -5.28 -3.18
N PRO A 7 -39.08 -5.76 -2.20
CA PRO A 7 -38.15 -6.86 -2.44
C PRO A 7 -38.95 -8.12 -2.82
N ALA A 8 -38.48 -8.84 -3.84
CA ALA A 8 -39.03 -10.13 -4.20
C ALA A 8 -38.90 -11.08 -3.00
N THR A 9 -40.02 -11.67 -2.58
CA THR A 9 -40.07 -12.60 -1.45
C THR A 9 -40.19 -14.03 -1.97
N THR A 10 -39.39 -14.92 -1.40
CA THR A 10 -39.41 -16.36 -1.68
C THR A 10 -40.47 -17.10 -0.86
N GLY A 11 -41.06 -16.43 0.14
CA GLY A 11 -42.08 -16.99 1.03
C GLY A 11 -41.50 -17.75 2.22
N VAL A 12 -40.19 -18.02 2.22
CA VAL A 12 -39.45 -18.59 3.34
C VAL A 12 -38.72 -17.46 4.07
N LYS A 13 -39.23 -17.07 5.25
CA LYS A 13 -38.72 -15.92 6.03
C LYS A 13 -37.20 -15.95 6.27
N ILE A 14 -36.63 -17.14 6.45
CA ILE A 14 -35.17 -17.31 6.66
C ILE A 14 -34.40 -16.96 5.38
N VAL A 15 -34.84 -17.45 4.23
CA VAL A 15 -34.20 -17.19 2.94
C VAL A 15 -34.31 -15.71 2.58
N ASP A 16 -35.49 -15.12 2.79
CA ASP A 16 -35.71 -13.68 2.57
C ASP A 16 -34.82 -12.82 3.48
N GLY A 17 -34.63 -13.23 4.73
CA GLY A 17 -33.70 -12.58 5.66
C GLY A 17 -32.24 -12.63 5.19
N ILE A 18 -31.77 -13.80 4.73
CA ILE A 18 -30.40 -13.98 4.22
C ILE A 18 -30.19 -13.12 2.97
N LEU A 19 -31.13 -13.14 2.02
CA LEU A 19 -31.06 -12.35 0.80
C LEU A 19 -31.02 -10.85 1.08
N PHE A 20 -31.83 -10.38 2.04
CA PHE A 20 -31.82 -8.97 2.44
C PHE A 20 -30.46 -8.54 3.01
N VAL A 21 -29.87 -9.35 3.88
CA VAL A 21 -28.54 -9.08 4.44
C VAL A 21 -27.47 -9.05 3.35
N LEU A 22 -27.49 -10.01 2.42
CA LEU A 22 -26.56 -10.04 1.28
C LEU A 22 -26.71 -8.80 0.40
N PHE A 23 -27.94 -8.38 0.11
CA PHE A 23 -28.20 -7.17 -0.67
C PHE A 23 -27.65 -5.92 0.02
N MET A 24 -27.83 -5.80 1.34
CA MET A 24 -27.26 -4.70 2.11
C MET A 24 -25.73 -4.68 2.07
N ILE A 25 -25.09 -5.85 2.20
CA ILE A 25 -23.63 -5.97 2.09
C ILE A 25 -23.15 -5.52 0.71
N VAL A 26 -23.76 -6.02 -0.36
CA VAL A 26 -23.42 -5.64 -1.75
C VAL A 26 -23.65 -4.15 -1.97
N GLY A 27 -24.74 -3.59 -1.46
CA GLY A 27 -25.03 -2.16 -1.53
C GLY A 27 -23.95 -1.32 -0.86
N VAL A 28 -23.53 -1.67 0.36
CA VAL A 28 -22.47 -0.96 1.09
C VAL A 28 -21.14 -1.05 0.35
N LEU A 29 -20.76 -2.23 -0.16
CA LEU A 29 -19.53 -2.41 -0.94
C LEU A 29 -19.56 -1.60 -2.25
N GLY A 30 -20.69 -1.62 -2.95
CA GLY A 30 -20.88 -0.87 -4.20
C GLY A 30 -20.80 0.64 -3.99
N VAL A 31 -21.49 1.17 -2.97
CA VAL A 31 -21.44 2.59 -2.61
C VAL A 31 -20.02 3.00 -2.21
N THR A 32 -19.34 2.19 -1.41
CA THR A 32 -17.95 2.45 -1.00
C THR A 32 -17.02 2.49 -2.22
N MET A 33 -17.15 1.54 -3.13
CA MET A 33 -16.38 1.50 -4.37
C MET A 33 -16.64 2.75 -5.23
N ALA A 34 -17.91 3.09 -5.48
CA ALA A 34 -18.27 4.26 -6.27
C ALA A 34 -17.72 5.56 -5.64
N PHE A 35 -17.88 5.73 -4.33
CA PHE A 35 -17.39 6.89 -3.60
C PHE A 35 -15.87 7.03 -3.67
N THR A 36 -15.13 5.95 -3.43
CA THR A 36 -13.66 5.99 -3.44
C THR A 36 -13.11 6.23 -4.84
N HIS A 37 -13.74 5.68 -5.88
CA HIS A 37 -13.39 5.96 -7.28
C HIS A 37 -13.68 7.43 -7.65
N CYS A 38 -14.82 7.97 -7.24
CA CYS A 38 -15.16 9.37 -7.46
C CYS A 38 -14.15 10.30 -6.76
N ARG A 39 -13.85 10.04 -5.49
CA ARG A 39 -12.82 10.76 -4.73
C ARG A 39 -11.46 10.70 -5.43
N TYR A 40 -11.04 9.51 -5.87
CA TYR A 40 -9.77 9.33 -6.57
C TYR A 40 -9.71 10.16 -7.85
N TRP A 41 -10.77 10.15 -8.63
CA TRP A 41 -10.87 10.92 -9.87
C TRP A 41 -10.83 12.44 -9.63
N LEU A 42 -11.54 12.92 -8.60
CA LEU A 42 -11.48 14.33 -8.20
C LEU A 42 -10.06 14.72 -7.75
N GLN A 43 -9.42 13.87 -6.95
CA GLN A 43 -8.04 14.09 -6.50
C GLN A 43 -7.04 14.06 -7.64
N SER A 44 -7.18 13.16 -8.61
CA SER A 44 -6.24 13.04 -9.72
C SER A 44 -6.27 14.26 -10.63
N ARG A 45 -7.45 14.84 -10.87
CA ARG A 45 -7.59 16.13 -11.56
C ARG A 45 -7.05 17.30 -10.76
N GLY A 46 -7.38 17.39 -9.46
CA GLY A 46 -6.92 18.49 -8.60
C GLY A 46 -5.41 18.50 -8.34
N ASN A 47 -4.76 17.33 -8.39
CA ASN A 47 -3.32 17.16 -8.18
C ASN A 47 -2.53 16.98 -9.49
N ALA A 48 -3.12 17.24 -10.66
CA ALA A 48 -2.50 17.07 -11.99
C ALA A 48 -1.33 18.03 -12.31
N GLY A 49 -0.52 18.43 -11.32
CA GLY A 49 0.67 19.27 -11.52
C GLY A 49 1.33 19.83 -10.25
N ARG A 50 0.74 19.63 -9.06
CA ARG A 50 1.19 20.29 -7.80
C ARG A 50 1.56 19.29 -6.70
N PHE A 51 2.53 18.43 -6.96
CA PHE A 51 3.06 17.47 -5.98
C PHE A 51 4.06 18.10 -4.99
N GLN A 52 3.91 19.38 -4.68
CA GLN A 52 4.75 20.10 -3.72
C GLN A 52 4.19 19.87 -2.31
N GLY A 53 4.59 18.77 -1.67
CA GLY A 53 4.32 18.51 -0.24
C GLY A 53 2.90 18.05 0.10
N ARG A 54 2.03 17.78 -0.88
CA ARG A 54 0.71 17.17 -0.65
C ARG A 54 0.80 15.65 -0.51
N GLU A 55 -0.11 15.08 0.28
CA GLU A 55 -0.23 13.62 0.38
C GLU A 55 -0.47 12.98 -1.02
N PRO A 56 0.17 11.83 -1.29
CA PRO A 56 -0.02 11.10 -2.54
C PRO A 56 -1.45 10.61 -2.72
N LEU A 57 -1.84 10.36 -3.99
CA LEU A 57 -3.19 9.92 -4.33
C LEU A 57 -3.50 8.59 -3.63
N THR A 58 -4.67 8.51 -2.98
CA THR A 58 -5.12 7.29 -2.32
C THR A 58 -5.83 6.36 -3.30
N LEU A 59 -5.38 5.12 -3.41
CA LEU A 59 -5.97 4.13 -4.31
C LEU A 59 -7.41 3.78 -3.91
N PRO A 60 -8.33 3.61 -4.88
CA PRO A 60 -9.69 3.19 -4.62
C PRO A 60 -9.79 1.81 -3.96
N TYR A 61 -10.79 1.63 -3.11
CA TYR A 61 -11.04 0.38 -2.40
C TYR A 61 -12.53 0.05 -2.32
N SER A 62 -12.83 -1.24 -2.24
CA SER A 62 -14.22 -1.73 -2.26
C SER A 62 -14.74 -2.04 -0.86
N ILE A 63 -13.86 -2.44 0.07
CA ILE A 63 -14.27 -2.86 1.41
C ILE A 63 -14.08 -1.70 2.38
N PRO A 64 -15.16 -1.19 3.01
CA PRO A 64 -15.02 -0.15 4.01
C PRO A 64 -14.16 -0.64 5.17
N TRP A 65 -13.41 0.28 5.77
CA TRP A 65 -12.46 0.03 6.86
C TRP A 65 -11.24 -0.83 6.45
N LEU A 66 -11.43 -2.03 5.91
CA LEU A 66 -10.33 -2.90 5.44
C LEU A 66 -9.56 -2.30 4.24
N GLY A 67 -10.20 -1.42 3.47
CA GLY A 67 -9.55 -0.70 2.39
C GLY A 67 -9.02 -1.64 1.32
N GLY A 68 -7.75 -1.49 0.99
CA GLY A 68 -7.03 -2.28 -0.01
C GLY A 68 -6.52 -3.64 0.47
N PHE A 69 -6.92 -4.12 1.67
CA PHE A 69 -6.40 -5.35 2.25
C PHE A 69 -6.47 -6.56 1.31
N ALA A 70 -7.58 -6.74 0.59
CA ALA A 70 -7.73 -7.85 -0.36
C ALA A 70 -6.64 -7.86 -1.44
N ARG A 71 -6.08 -6.69 -1.80
CA ARG A 71 -4.98 -6.59 -2.75
C ARG A 71 -3.64 -6.97 -2.14
N MET A 72 -3.47 -6.93 -0.81
CA MET A 72 -2.23 -7.36 -0.17
C MET A 72 -2.01 -8.87 -0.25
N ILE A 73 -3.07 -9.65 -0.47
CA ILE A 73 -2.99 -11.12 -0.65
C ILE A 73 -2.15 -11.46 -1.89
N ASP A 74 -2.21 -10.61 -2.93
CA ASP A 74 -1.37 -10.69 -4.12
C ASP A 74 -0.54 -9.39 -4.30
N PRO A 75 0.69 -9.35 -3.73
CA PRO A 75 1.55 -8.18 -3.81
C PRO A 75 1.90 -7.76 -5.25
N HIS A 76 2.02 -8.73 -6.16
CA HIS A 76 2.32 -8.46 -7.57
C HIS A 76 1.14 -7.79 -8.27
N GLY A 77 -0.07 -8.33 -8.08
CA GLY A 77 -1.30 -7.73 -8.57
C GLY A 77 -1.56 -6.35 -7.98
N MET A 78 -1.29 -6.16 -6.69
CA MET A 78 -1.35 -4.85 -6.03
C MET A 78 -0.43 -3.84 -6.70
N TYR A 79 0.84 -4.21 -6.92
CA TYR A 79 1.82 -3.32 -7.53
C TYR A 79 1.47 -3.00 -8.99
N ALA A 80 1.03 -3.98 -9.77
CA ALA A 80 0.56 -3.79 -11.14
C ALA A 80 -0.63 -2.82 -11.21
N TYR A 81 -1.61 -2.99 -10.31
CA TYR A 81 -2.74 -2.08 -10.18
C TYR A 81 -2.31 -0.66 -9.77
N ALA A 82 -1.44 -0.56 -8.78
CA ALA A 82 -0.92 0.71 -8.28
C ALA A 82 -0.14 1.45 -9.38
N ARG A 83 0.65 0.73 -10.18
CA ARG A 83 1.37 1.27 -11.34
C ARG A 83 0.42 1.76 -12.43
N LYS A 84 -0.66 1.03 -12.71
CA LYS A 84 -1.70 1.45 -13.67
C LYS A 84 -2.39 2.74 -13.23
N MET A 85 -2.61 2.90 -11.93
CA MET A 85 -3.25 4.10 -11.38
C MET A 85 -2.27 5.27 -11.22
N SER A 86 -0.98 5.00 -11.02
CA SER A 86 0.05 6.02 -10.91
C SER A 86 0.29 6.75 -12.23
N LEU A 87 -0.35 7.91 -12.39
CA LEU A 87 -0.01 8.85 -13.46
C LEU A 87 1.45 9.32 -13.30
N GLN A 88 2.27 9.12 -14.34
CA GLN A 88 3.67 9.59 -14.42
C GLN A 88 4.61 9.06 -13.31
N ASN A 89 4.47 7.79 -12.89
CA ASN A 89 5.31 7.16 -11.85
C ASN A 89 5.32 7.90 -10.50
N ARG A 90 4.24 8.62 -10.18
CA ARG A 90 4.09 9.31 -8.90
C ARG A 90 3.76 8.32 -7.78
N PRO A 91 4.24 8.56 -6.54
CA PRO A 91 3.88 7.69 -5.43
C PRO A 91 2.36 7.71 -5.19
N VAL A 92 1.83 6.55 -4.84
CA VAL A 92 0.41 6.36 -4.49
C VAL A 92 0.30 5.78 -3.08
N ARG A 93 -0.81 6.06 -2.41
CA ARG A 93 -1.11 5.56 -1.07
C ARG A 93 -2.17 4.48 -1.16
N LEU A 94 -1.91 3.31 -0.60
CA LEU A 94 -2.91 2.28 -0.35
C LEU A 94 -3.35 2.38 1.11
N ARG A 95 -4.65 2.49 1.37
CA ARG A 95 -5.20 2.48 2.74
C ARG A 95 -5.55 1.04 3.12
N VAL A 96 -5.07 0.58 4.26
CA VAL A 96 -5.34 -0.74 4.83
C VAL A 96 -5.69 -0.55 6.30
N GLY A 97 -6.97 -0.50 6.64
CA GLY A 97 -7.40 -0.17 7.99
C GLY A 97 -6.94 1.24 8.40
N PRO A 98 -6.29 1.39 9.58
CA PRO A 98 -5.70 2.65 10.01
C PRO A 98 -4.33 2.94 9.35
N VAL A 99 -3.74 1.96 8.66
CA VAL A 99 -2.39 2.08 8.09
C VAL A 99 -2.46 2.59 6.66
N GLY A 100 -1.60 3.55 6.32
CA GLY A 100 -1.37 4.01 4.95
C GLY A 100 -0.06 3.45 4.41
N ILE A 101 -0.13 2.57 3.43
CA ILE A 101 1.03 2.01 2.73
C ILE A 101 1.35 2.91 1.54
N TYR A 102 2.58 3.41 1.45
CA TYR A 102 3.03 4.22 0.32
C TYR A 102 3.76 3.36 -0.70
N ILE A 103 3.25 3.32 -1.92
CA ILE A 103 3.83 2.57 -3.03
C ILE A 103 4.55 3.57 -3.93
N LEU A 104 5.85 3.33 -4.11
CA LEU A 104 6.73 4.17 -4.93
C LEU A 104 7.11 3.43 -6.19
N PHE A 105 7.27 4.19 -7.28
CA PHE A 105 7.64 3.64 -8.58
C PHE A 105 8.93 4.31 -9.06
N GLY A 106 9.73 3.55 -9.80
CA GLY A 106 10.93 4.06 -10.46
C GLY A 106 12.16 4.10 -9.56
N ASP A 107 13.31 3.93 -10.21
CA ASP A 107 14.64 3.88 -9.61
C ASP A 107 15.01 5.19 -8.88
N LYS A 108 14.64 6.35 -9.44
CA LYS A 108 14.93 7.67 -8.85
C LYS A 108 14.28 7.85 -7.48
N ASN A 109 13.02 7.44 -7.34
CA ASN A 109 12.28 7.56 -6.08
C ASN A 109 12.81 6.59 -5.02
N ILE A 110 13.17 5.38 -5.44
CA ILE A 110 13.81 4.37 -4.58
C ILE A 110 15.15 4.91 -4.06
N LYS A 111 16.03 5.37 -4.96
CA LYS A 111 17.33 5.97 -4.60
C LYS A 111 17.18 7.15 -3.63
N MET A 112 16.16 7.98 -3.81
CA MET A 112 15.90 9.13 -2.94
C MET A 112 15.55 8.73 -1.49
N ILE A 113 14.75 7.68 -1.32
CA ILE A 113 14.38 7.16 0.01
C ILE A 113 15.60 6.62 0.73
N PHE A 114 16.41 5.81 0.03
CA PHE A 114 17.63 5.27 0.61
C PHE A 114 18.66 6.37 0.90
N ARG A 115 18.71 7.44 0.11
CA ARG A 115 19.61 8.59 0.35
C ARG A 115 19.21 9.42 1.57
N ASN A 116 17.92 9.59 1.84
CA ASN A 116 17.40 10.38 2.96
C ASN A 116 16.99 9.52 4.19
N SER A 117 17.50 8.29 4.27
CA SER A 117 17.01 7.23 5.15
C SER A 117 17.36 7.38 6.65
N LYS A 118 17.87 8.52 7.12
CA LYS A 118 18.23 8.72 8.54
C LYS A 118 17.05 8.50 9.51
N LYS A 119 15.80 8.51 9.03
CA LYS A 119 14.57 8.28 9.81
C LYS A 119 13.80 7.00 9.44
N LEU A 120 14.28 6.20 8.50
CA LEU A 120 13.62 4.97 8.07
C LEU A 120 14.27 3.79 8.80
N SER A 121 13.50 2.84 9.33
CA SER A 121 14.06 1.59 9.86
C SER A 121 14.64 0.79 8.70
N LYS A 122 15.97 0.76 8.58
CA LYS A 122 16.65 0.31 7.35
C LYS A 122 16.83 -1.20 7.28
N ASP A 123 16.99 -1.87 8.41
CA ASP A 123 17.65 -3.18 8.50
C ASP A 123 17.06 -4.24 7.58
N ALA A 124 15.73 -4.46 7.63
CA ALA A 124 15.08 -5.46 6.78
C ALA A 124 15.10 -5.10 5.28
N SER A 125 14.98 -3.81 4.95
CA SER A 125 14.97 -3.33 3.55
C SER A 125 16.36 -3.40 2.92
N SER A 126 17.40 -3.05 3.68
CA SER A 126 18.79 -3.15 3.26
C SER A 126 19.22 -4.60 3.10
N GLN A 127 18.89 -5.49 4.04
CA GLN A 127 19.19 -6.92 3.93
C GLN A 127 18.57 -7.57 2.69
N MET A 128 17.32 -7.23 2.34
CA MET A 128 16.70 -7.72 1.10
C MET A 128 17.40 -7.22 -0.16
N LEU A 129 17.84 -5.96 -0.18
CA LEU A 129 18.56 -5.39 -1.31
C LEU A 129 19.93 -6.03 -1.50
N PHE A 130 20.69 -6.19 -0.42
CA PHE A 130 22.02 -6.80 -0.48
C PHE A 130 21.98 -8.27 -0.89
N ARG A 131 20.95 -9.00 -0.44
CA ARG A 131 20.69 -10.36 -0.90
C ARG A 131 20.42 -10.42 -2.41
N ASN A 132 19.63 -9.46 -2.94
CA ASN A 132 19.32 -9.40 -4.37
C ASN A 132 20.43 -8.80 -5.23
N SER A 133 21.41 -8.09 -4.65
CA SER A 133 22.58 -7.57 -5.38
C SER A 133 23.71 -8.57 -5.53
N GLY A 134 23.54 -9.81 -5.04
CA GLY A 134 24.54 -10.87 -5.15
C GLY A 134 25.61 -10.83 -4.05
N MET A 135 25.30 -10.26 -2.89
CA MET A 135 26.21 -10.25 -1.75
C MET A 135 26.51 -11.68 -1.28
N GLY A 136 27.78 -11.96 -0.95
CA GLY A 136 28.22 -13.29 -0.55
C GLY A 136 27.56 -13.78 0.74
N ALA A 137 27.40 -15.10 0.89
CA ALA A 137 26.74 -15.69 2.06
C ALA A 137 27.44 -15.35 3.40
N HIS A 138 28.76 -15.17 3.35
CA HIS A 138 29.56 -14.73 4.50
C HIS A 138 29.21 -13.30 4.93
N ASP A 139 29.17 -12.37 3.99
CA ASP A 139 28.84 -10.97 4.26
C ASP A 139 27.36 -10.81 4.66
N MET A 140 26.48 -11.67 4.14
CA MET A 140 25.08 -11.74 4.59
C MET A 140 24.96 -12.12 6.08
N ALA A 141 25.84 -12.98 6.59
CA ALA A 141 25.85 -13.36 8.00
C ALA A 141 26.34 -12.20 8.89
N ILE A 142 27.40 -11.51 8.44
CA ILE A 142 27.91 -10.31 9.12
C ILE A 142 26.83 -9.22 9.17
N LEU A 143 26.13 -8.97 8.06
CA LEU A 143 25.03 -7.98 7.99
C LEU A 143 23.85 -8.30 8.91
N ALA A 144 23.58 -9.59 9.15
CA ALA A 144 22.49 -10.02 10.01
C ALA A 144 22.78 -9.74 11.49
N GLU A 145 24.06 -9.76 11.87
CA GLU A 145 24.54 -9.53 13.23
C GLU A 145 25.00 -8.08 13.47
N ASP A 146 25.16 -7.30 12.40
CA ASP A 146 25.64 -5.92 12.46
C ASP A 146 24.58 -4.95 13.03
N THR A 147 24.83 -4.45 14.25
CA THR A 147 24.04 -3.41 14.92
C THR A 147 24.69 -2.01 14.85
N SER A 148 25.79 -1.86 14.11
CA SER A 148 26.51 -0.58 13.96
C SER A 148 25.72 0.44 13.13
N GLY A 149 24.74 -0.04 12.35
CA GLY A 149 23.87 0.75 11.50
C GLY A 149 24.52 1.12 10.17
N THR A 150 23.70 1.29 9.13
CA THR A 150 24.14 1.53 7.73
C THR A 150 24.65 2.96 7.43
N GLY A 151 25.17 3.67 8.43
CA GLY A 151 25.77 5.00 8.26
C GLY A 151 27.26 4.90 7.94
N ALA A 152 27.85 5.94 7.34
CA ALA A 152 29.31 6.01 7.16
C ALA A 152 30.09 6.10 8.48
N VAL A 153 29.40 6.42 9.58
CA VAL A 153 29.92 6.43 10.94
C VAL A 153 29.06 5.46 11.75
N PRO A 154 29.66 4.45 12.38
CA PRO A 154 28.91 3.47 13.16
C PRO A 154 28.30 4.12 14.41
N LEU A 155 27.07 3.74 14.73
CA LEU A 155 26.32 4.21 15.89
C LEU A 155 26.83 3.60 17.19
N THR A 156 27.50 2.44 17.11
CA THR A 156 28.09 1.70 18.20
C THR A 156 29.50 1.29 17.85
N ASP A 157 30.38 1.21 18.85
CA ASP A 157 31.80 0.91 18.67
C ASP A 157 31.98 -0.60 18.42
N ILE A 158 31.85 -1.01 17.16
CA ILE A 158 31.96 -2.40 16.70
C ILE A 158 33.23 -2.55 15.82
N PRO A 159 34.00 -3.65 15.98
CA PRO A 159 35.20 -3.90 15.17
C PRO A 159 34.94 -3.87 13.66
N GLU A 160 35.93 -3.41 12.88
CA GLU A 160 35.84 -3.31 11.40
C GLU A 160 35.47 -4.60 10.69
N GLU A 161 35.87 -5.74 11.26
CA GLU A 161 35.67 -7.06 10.69
C GLU A 161 34.23 -7.57 10.86
N LYS A 162 33.45 -6.93 11.74
CA LYS A 162 32.07 -7.31 12.07
C LYS A 162 31.03 -6.33 11.55
N ARG A 163 31.43 -5.41 10.67
CA ARG A 163 30.57 -4.38 10.08
C ARG A 163 30.64 -4.40 8.57
N ILE A 164 29.57 -3.95 7.91
CA ILE A 164 29.50 -3.77 6.44
C ILE A 164 29.42 -2.31 6.03
#